data_AF-A0A955V469-F1
#
_entry.id   AF-A0A955V469-F1
#
_cell.length_a   1.000
_cell.length_b   1.000
_cell.length_c   1.000
_cell.angle_alpha   90.00
_cell.angle_beta   90.00
_cell.angle_gamma   90.00
#
_symmetry.space_group_name_H-M   'P 1'
#
loop_
_entity.id
_entity.type
_entity.pdbx_description
1 polymer ?
#
loop_
_entity_poly.entity_id
_entity_poly.type
_entity_poly.pdbx_seq_one_letter_code
_entity_poly.pdbx_strand_id
1 'polypeptide(L)'
;MADVATPSSHAEPAPRSLSSEVDAALCAQLAVAWAGEGGEEPRLGWWRTDLVSEFGGEDLFQRLLPSTWRWATLQAAREAARRRDADLRRQEHDPDGLITLFHLGPELDERLDDRLQSL
;
A
#
# COMPACT_ATOMS: atom_id res chain seq x y z
N MET A 1 -3.34 50.57 -21.61
CA MET A 1 -2.65 49.33 -21.18
C MET A 1 -3.74 48.37 -20.73
N ALA A 2 -4.15 47.46 -21.59
CA ALA A 2 -5.13 46.43 -21.26
C ALA A 2 -4.37 45.15 -20.88
N ASP A 3 -4.65 44.67 -19.68
CA ASP A 3 -4.05 43.49 -19.07
C ASP A 3 -4.55 42.23 -19.80
N VAL A 4 -3.63 41.49 -20.41
CA VAL A 4 -3.94 40.24 -21.14
C VAL A 4 -3.99 39.12 -20.11
N ALA A 5 -5.19 38.66 -19.80
CA ALA A 5 -5.40 37.44 -19.03
C ALA A 5 -4.83 36.24 -19.81
N THR A 6 -3.69 35.73 -19.36
CA THR A 6 -3.11 34.47 -19.82
C THR A 6 -4.02 33.31 -19.41
N PRO A 7 -4.57 32.51 -20.34
CA PRO A 7 -5.32 31.33 -19.97
C PRO A 7 -4.37 30.29 -19.36
N SER A 8 -4.64 29.89 -18.12
CA SER A 8 -3.94 28.78 -17.46
C SER A 8 -4.16 27.50 -18.25
N SER A 9 -3.12 27.02 -18.92
CA SER A 9 -3.10 25.72 -19.58
C SER A 9 -3.08 24.62 -18.51
N HIS A 10 -4.25 24.10 -18.14
CA HIS A 10 -4.32 22.78 -17.53
C HIS A 10 -4.00 21.76 -18.62
N ALA A 11 -2.71 21.46 -18.79
CA ALA A 11 -2.30 20.31 -19.60
C ALA A 11 -2.98 19.06 -19.02
N GLU A 12 -3.87 18.43 -19.79
CA GLU A 12 -4.41 17.12 -19.44
C GLU A 12 -3.22 16.17 -19.26
N PRO A 13 -3.14 15.45 -18.13
CA PRO A 13 -2.07 14.48 -17.93
C PRO A 13 -2.15 13.41 -19.03
N ALA A 14 -1.02 13.10 -19.64
CA ALA A 14 -0.91 12.04 -20.64
C ALA A 14 -1.53 10.72 -20.11
N PRO A 15 -2.17 9.91 -20.97
CA PRO A 15 -2.78 8.65 -20.55
C PRO A 15 -1.72 7.76 -19.91
N ARG A 16 -1.95 7.37 -18.65
CA ARG A 16 -1.09 6.43 -17.95
C ARG A 16 -1.33 5.03 -18.51
N SER A 17 -0.29 4.20 -18.51
CA SER A 17 -0.46 2.80 -18.86
C SER A 17 -1.08 2.05 -17.68
N LEU A 18 -1.87 1.02 -17.96
CA LEU A 18 -2.45 0.17 -16.92
C LEU A 18 -1.39 -0.47 -15.99
N SER A 19 -0.13 -0.60 -16.44
CA SER A 19 0.97 -1.10 -15.61
C SER A 19 1.47 -0.05 -14.63
N SER A 20 1.58 1.22 -15.04
CA SER A 20 2.07 2.27 -14.15
C SER A 20 1.06 2.62 -13.06
N GLU A 21 -0.24 2.40 -13.32
CA GLU A 21 -1.30 2.56 -12.32
C GLU A 21 -1.28 1.44 -11.28
N VAL A 22 -1.08 0.19 -11.70
CA VAL A 22 -0.90 -0.94 -10.76
C VAL A 22 0.35 -0.73 -9.91
N ASP A 23 1.46 -0.29 -10.49
CA ASP A 23 2.68 0.03 -9.75
C ASP A 23 2.46 1.16 -8.73
N ALA A 24 1.70 2.19 -9.12
CA ALA A 24 1.35 3.28 -8.21
C ALA A 24 0.46 2.81 -7.04
N ALA A 25 -0.54 1.97 -7.33
CA ALA A 25 -1.41 1.39 -6.32
C ALA A 25 -0.65 0.45 -5.37
N LEU A 26 0.24 -0.40 -5.90
CA LEU A 26 1.08 -1.28 -5.09
C LEU A 26 2.04 -0.48 -4.21
N CYS A 27 2.65 0.58 -4.76
CA CYS A 27 3.51 1.50 -4.01
C CYS A 27 2.72 2.17 -2.87
N ALA A 28 1.50 2.64 -3.14
CA ALA A 28 0.64 3.22 -2.13
C ALA A 28 0.27 2.20 -1.03
N GLN A 29 -0.07 0.96 -1.40
CA GLN A 29 -0.34 -0.11 -0.45
C GLN A 29 0.87 -0.37 0.47
N LEU A 30 2.08 -0.48 -0.08
CA LEU A 30 3.30 -0.70 0.70
C LEU A 30 3.64 0.49 1.60
N ALA A 31 3.56 1.72 1.09
CA ALA A 31 3.86 2.92 1.84
C ALA A 31 2.89 3.13 3.01
N VAL A 32 1.58 2.97 2.75
CA VAL A 32 0.55 3.08 3.78
C VAL A 32 0.67 1.93 4.80
N ALA A 33 0.93 0.71 4.34
CA ALA A 33 1.15 -0.46 5.19
C ALA A 33 2.37 -0.33 6.12
N TRP A 34 3.41 0.37 5.67
CA TRP A 34 4.56 0.70 6.52
C TRP A 34 4.24 1.85 7.49
N ALA A 35 3.53 2.89 7.04
CA ALA A 35 3.22 4.07 7.84
C ALA A 35 2.20 3.79 8.96
N GLY A 36 1.28 2.84 8.73
CA GLY A 36 0.24 2.49 9.70
C GLY A 36 0.64 1.47 10.77
N GLU A 37 1.88 0.94 10.76
CA GLU A 37 2.35 0.14 11.89
C GLU A 37 2.35 0.97 13.18
N GLY A 38 2.27 0.29 14.33
CA GLY A 38 2.12 0.90 15.64
C GLY A 38 2.96 0.22 16.72
N GLY A 39 4.05 -0.44 16.30
CA GLY A 39 4.99 -1.13 17.15
C GLY A 39 5.83 -0.19 18.03
N GLU A 40 7.10 -0.53 18.26
CA GLU A 40 7.94 0.25 19.19
C GLU A 40 8.28 1.65 18.66
N GLU A 41 8.51 1.79 17.35
CA GLU A 41 8.74 3.09 16.72
C GLU A 41 7.44 3.88 16.47
N PRO A 42 7.39 5.18 16.83
CA PRO A 42 6.18 5.99 16.68
C PRO A 42 5.83 6.22 15.20
N ARG A 43 4.65 5.73 14.82
CA ARG A 43 4.05 5.79 13.49
C ARG A 43 2.55 6.12 13.62
N LEU A 44 1.73 5.86 12.60
CA LEU A 44 0.30 6.18 12.64
C LEU A 44 -0.52 5.24 13.55
N GLY A 45 -0.03 4.03 13.85
CA GLY A 45 -0.63 3.15 14.85
C GLY A 45 -1.98 2.56 14.47
N TRP A 46 -2.23 2.35 13.17
CA TRP A 46 -3.49 1.82 12.64
C TRP A 46 -3.61 0.29 12.78
N TRP A 47 -2.48 -0.42 12.78
CA TRP A 47 -2.41 -1.84 13.13
C TRP A 47 -1.28 -2.11 14.12
N ARG A 48 -1.55 -3.06 15.02
CA ARG A 48 -0.66 -3.43 16.14
C ARG A 48 0.31 -4.52 15.73
N THR A 49 1.20 -4.20 14.80
CA THR A 49 2.32 -5.06 14.39
C THR A 49 3.63 -4.29 14.48
N ASP A 50 4.72 -5.04 14.50
CA ASP A 50 6.09 -4.55 14.68
C ASP A 50 7.03 -5.17 13.62
N LEU A 51 6.53 -5.31 12.39
CA LEU A 51 7.20 -6.06 11.32
C LEU A 51 8.39 -5.30 10.73
N VAL A 52 8.34 -3.96 10.76
CA VAL A 52 9.41 -3.05 10.29
C VAL A 52 10.33 -2.54 11.41
N SER A 53 10.26 -3.12 12.61
CA SER A 53 11.16 -2.75 13.71
C SER A 53 12.46 -3.55 13.65
N GLU A 54 13.57 -2.86 13.90
CA GLU A 54 14.93 -3.42 13.95
C GLU A 54 15.01 -4.62 14.93
N PHE A 55 14.38 -4.47 16.11
CA PHE A 55 14.39 -5.50 17.16
C PHE A 55 13.19 -6.47 17.09
N GLY A 56 12.26 -6.23 16.17
CA GLY A 56 11.06 -7.03 15.96
C GLY A 56 11.16 -7.87 14.69
N GLY A 57 10.35 -7.51 13.69
CA GLY A 57 10.27 -8.26 12.44
C GLY A 57 11.56 -8.26 11.61
N GLU A 58 12.36 -7.18 11.65
CA GLU A 58 13.60 -7.13 10.86
C GLU A 58 14.61 -8.18 11.33
N ASP A 59 14.86 -8.35 12.64
CA ASP A 59 15.74 -9.41 13.16
C ASP A 59 15.27 -10.79 12.70
N LEU A 60 13.97 -11.07 12.85
CA LEU A 60 13.38 -12.34 12.46
C LEU A 60 13.59 -12.62 10.97
N PHE A 61 13.24 -11.65 10.11
CA PHE A 61 13.35 -11.84 8.66
C PHE A 61 14.80 -11.87 8.20
N GLN A 62 15.71 -11.11 8.81
CA GLN A 62 17.13 -11.16 8.47
C GLN A 62 17.73 -12.55 8.75
N ARG A 63 17.27 -13.23 9.78
CA ARG A 63 17.70 -14.61 10.11
C ARG A 63 17.13 -15.66 9.16
N LEU A 64 15.90 -15.47 8.68
CA LEU A 64 15.23 -16.41 7.77
C LEU A 64 15.59 -16.18 6.30
N LEU A 65 15.73 -14.94 5.89
CA LEU A 65 15.82 -14.47 4.50
C LEU A 65 16.95 -13.43 4.35
N PRO A 66 18.21 -13.80 4.60
CA PRO A 66 19.31 -12.85 4.78
C PRO A 66 19.55 -11.91 3.60
N SER A 67 19.20 -12.32 2.37
CA SER A 67 19.34 -11.50 1.16
C SER A 67 18.09 -10.68 0.80
N THR A 68 16.91 -11.04 1.32
CA THR A 68 15.62 -10.48 0.89
C THR A 68 14.74 -9.99 2.04
N TRP A 69 15.28 -9.95 3.26
CA TRP A 69 14.52 -9.62 4.47
C TRP A 69 13.81 -8.27 4.39
N ARG A 70 14.44 -7.24 3.82
CA ARG A 70 13.82 -5.90 3.65
C ARG A 70 12.54 -5.98 2.84
N TRP A 71 12.53 -6.81 1.81
CA TRP A 71 11.35 -7.03 0.98
C TRP A 71 10.30 -7.86 1.71
N ALA A 72 10.73 -8.89 2.45
CA ALA A 72 9.84 -9.71 3.27
C ALA A 72 9.10 -8.87 4.33
N THR A 73 9.81 -7.94 4.99
CA THR A 73 9.25 -6.98 5.93
C THR A 73 8.15 -6.12 5.29
N LEU A 74 8.38 -5.56 4.10
CA LEU A 74 7.39 -4.73 3.40
C LEU A 74 6.16 -5.55 2.96
N GLN A 75 6.36 -6.78 2.47
CA GLN A 75 5.25 -7.68 2.14
C GLN A 75 4.44 -8.08 3.38
N ALA A 76 5.12 -8.36 4.49
CA ALA A 76 4.46 -8.69 5.74
C ALA A 76 3.63 -7.51 6.28
N ALA A 77 4.17 -6.29 6.21
CA ALA A 77 3.43 -5.08 6.58
C ALA A 77 2.17 -4.91 5.70
N ARG A 78 2.29 -5.10 4.38
CA ARG A 78 1.14 -5.06 3.45
C ARG A 78 0.08 -6.09 3.84
N GLU A 79 0.48 -7.31 4.15
CA GLU A 79 -0.44 -8.37 4.57
C GLU A 79 -1.15 -8.04 5.89
N ALA A 80 -0.44 -7.46 6.86
CA ALA A 80 -1.04 -6.99 8.11
C ALA A 80 -2.12 -5.93 7.84
N ALA A 81 -1.84 -4.97 6.95
CA ALA A 81 -2.80 -3.96 6.54
C ALA A 81 -4.01 -4.55 5.80
N ARG A 82 -3.81 -5.49 4.86
CA ARG A 82 -4.91 -6.21 4.17
C ARG A 82 -5.82 -6.94 5.15
N ARG A 83 -5.25 -7.65 6.13
CA ARG A 83 -6.04 -8.35 7.16
C ARG A 83 -6.83 -7.37 8.02
N ARG A 84 -6.19 -6.28 8.45
CA ARG A 84 -6.86 -5.26 9.25
C ARG A 84 -8.01 -4.60 8.49
N ASP A 85 -7.80 -4.28 7.22
CA ASP A 85 -8.83 -3.79 6.32
C ASP A 85 -10.00 -4.76 6.19
N ALA A 86 -9.72 -6.03 5.88
CA ALA A 86 -10.74 -7.06 5.78
C ALA A 86 -11.54 -7.25 7.08
N ASP A 87 -10.87 -7.15 8.25
CA ASP A 87 -11.54 -7.20 9.55
C ASP A 87 -12.49 -6.03 9.78
N LEU A 88 -12.14 -4.83 9.32
CA LEU A 88 -12.97 -3.64 9.42
C LEU A 88 -14.14 -3.71 8.44
N ARG A 89 -13.89 -4.07 7.18
CA ARG A 89 -14.94 -4.19 6.16
C ARG A 89 -16.03 -5.20 6.54
N ARG A 90 -15.66 -6.31 7.18
CA ARG A 90 -16.62 -7.32 7.67
C ARG A 90 -17.59 -6.78 8.73
N GLN A 91 -17.35 -5.62 9.32
CA GLN A 91 -18.24 -4.98 10.28
C GLN A 91 -19.28 -4.08 9.61
N GLU A 92 -19.12 -3.78 8.31
CA GLU A 92 -20.02 -2.93 7.54
C GLU A 92 -21.22 -3.71 6.99
N HIS A 93 -22.29 -2.98 6.64
CA HIS A 93 -23.53 -3.58 6.14
C HIS A 93 -23.37 -4.25 4.75
N ASP A 94 -22.46 -3.73 3.92
CA ASP A 94 -22.10 -4.27 2.61
C ASP A 94 -20.56 -4.33 2.47
N PRO A 95 -19.93 -5.40 2.99
CA PRO A 95 -18.47 -5.54 3.00
C PRO A 95 -17.83 -5.64 1.60
N ASP A 96 -18.58 -6.17 0.62
CA ASP A 96 -18.11 -6.44 -0.74
C ASP A 96 -18.30 -5.21 -1.65
N GLY A 97 -19.23 -4.32 -1.32
CA GLY A 97 -19.40 -3.03 -1.99
C GLY A 97 -18.41 -1.94 -1.57
N LEU A 98 -17.66 -2.14 -0.49
CA LEU A 98 -16.74 -1.12 0.04
C LEU A 98 -15.38 -1.16 -0.66
N ILE A 99 -15.04 -0.09 -1.37
CA ILE A 99 -13.70 0.07 -1.98
C ILE A 99 -12.74 0.71 -0.97
N THR A 100 -11.61 0.06 -0.75
CA THR A 100 -10.51 0.58 0.09
C THR A 100 -9.18 0.44 -0.62
N LEU A 101 -8.12 1.07 -0.09
CA LEU A 101 -6.79 0.92 -0.66
C LEU A 101 -6.32 -0.55 -0.72
N PHE A 102 -6.81 -1.40 0.18
CA PHE A 102 -6.46 -2.82 0.28
C PHE A 102 -7.52 -3.77 -0.28
N HIS A 103 -8.58 -3.20 -0.86
CA HIS A 103 -9.64 -3.92 -1.57
C HIS A 103 -10.18 -3.04 -2.71
N LEU A 104 -9.59 -3.18 -3.90
CA LEU A 104 -9.97 -2.40 -5.09
C LEU A 104 -10.94 -3.15 -6.02
N GLY A 105 -11.30 -4.36 -5.63
CA GLY A 105 -12.10 -5.29 -6.43
C GLY A 105 -11.25 -6.41 -7.01
N PRO A 106 -11.85 -7.57 -7.32
CA PRO A 106 -11.14 -8.81 -7.57
C PRO A 106 -10.12 -8.74 -8.72
N GLU A 107 -10.48 -8.07 -9.82
CA GLU A 107 -9.59 -7.95 -10.99
C GLU A 107 -8.33 -7.12 -10.69
N LEU A 108 -8.47 -6.00 -9.98
CA LEU A 108 -7.32 -5.18 -9.61
C LEU A 108 -6.51 -5.83 -8.48
N ASP A 109 -7.17 -6.48 -7.52
CA ASP A 109 -6.52 -7.20 -6.43
C ASP A 109 -5.64 -8.36 -6.98
N GLU A 110 -6.13 -9.13 -7.96
CA GLU A 110 -5.36 -10.19 -8.63
C GLU A 110 -4.16 -9.60 -9.39
N ARG A 111 -4.36 -8.53 -10.17
CA ARG A 111 -3.27 -7.87 -10.91
C ARG A 111 -2.20 -7.30 -9.98
N LEU A 112 -2.58 -6.80 -8.81
CA LEU A 112 -1.64 -6.32 -7.79
C LEU A 112 -0.81 -7.47 -7.21
N ASP A 113 -1.45 -8.60 -6.93
CA ASP A 113 -0.77 -9.78 -6.38
C ASP A 113 0.16 -10.43 -7.42
N ASP A 114 -0.26 -10.53 -8.69
CA ASP A 114 0.61 -10.95 -9.81
C ASP A 114 1.79 -10.01 -9.99
N ARG A 115 1.53 -8.69 -9.95
CA ARG A 115 2.59 -7.69 -10.09
C ARG A 115 3.61 -7.82 -8.97
N LEU A 116 3.15 -7.97 -7.71
CA LEU A 116 4.01 -8.14 -6.55
C LEU A 116 4.91 -9.40 -6.67
N GLN A 117 4.37 -10.51 -7.19
CA GLN A 117 5.14 -11.75 -7.41
C GLN A 117 6.17 -11.63 -8.54
N SER A 118 5.94 -10.72 -9.50
CA SER A 118 6.84 -10.51 -10.65
C SER A 118 8.03 -9.59 -10.37
N LEU A 119 8.07 -8.91 -9.22
CA LEU A 119 9.16 -8.02 -8.79
C LEU A 119 10.33 -8.81 -8.23
#